data_AF-A0ABD7L6D6-F1
#
_entry.id   AF-A0ABD7L6D6-F1
#
_cell.length_a   1.000
_cell.length_b   1.000
_cell.length_c   1.000
_cell.angle_alpha   90.00
_cell.angle_beta   90.00
_cell.angle_gamma   90.00
#
_symmetry.space_group_name_H-M   'P 1'
#
loop_
_entity.id
_entity.type
_entity.pdbx_description
1 polymer ?
#
loop_
_entity_poly.entity_id
_entity_poly.type
_entity_poly.pdbx_seq_one_letter_code
_entity_poly.pdbx_strand_id
1 'polypeptide(L)'
;MFECRTCRRYFSRTADTPLGEKHLKKLDLFVSLLSQPISCTDAGGRMSSLSNDISQRVVTWRAWLLQLAPSGKWERRLRLGGRPTELEPAPLTFDEIGAREDLALTARLTREFDELNSLSHRPPRCPDCGSHQTRFEECPNGAFPRFKCANCGTKFTRRRGTPFVNTKMGSLERMRLFIQHLSLPLSVMHVANLVGTSHGMIQKWHNMFAEFADRLEPSGSLSARIRLGVELTAATPCPFCGRIGSARQVDGRGWACAGCGRLFTMRREVADRNGRLQIVAYEA
;
A
#
# COMPACT_ATOMS: atom_id res chain seq x y z
N MET A 1 23.88 -26.87 -19.96
CA MET A 1 23.99 -25.92 -18.83
C MET A 1 24.93 -24.80 -19.27
N PHE A 2 24.60 -23.55 -18.98
CA PHE A 2 25.34 -22.35 -19.39
C PHE A 2 25.98 -21.70 -18.15
N GLU A 3 27.12 -21.04 -18.28
CA GLU A 3 27.79 -20.32 -17.19
C GLU A 3 27.82 -18.82 -17.50
N CYS A 4 27.39 -17.98 -16.56
CA CYS A 4 27.54 -16.54 -16.67
C CYS A 4 29.00 -16.13 -16.41
N ARG A 5 29.67 -15.48 -17.37
CA ARG A 5 31.08 -15.06 -17.23
C ARG A 5 31.31 -14.02 -16.14
N THR A 6 30.30 -13.22 -15.80
CA THR A 6 30.41 -12.15 -14.80
C THR A 6 30.20 -12.67 -13.38
N CYS A 7 29.10 -13.38 -13.13
CA CYS A 7 28.75 -13.84 -11.78
C CYS A 7 29.05 -15.32 -11.51
N ARG A 8 29.61 -16.04 -12.49
CA ARG A 8 30.00 -17.46 -12.42
C ARG A 8 28.86 -18.42 -12.06
N ARG A 9 27.60 -17.97 -12.17
CA ARG A 9 26.42 -18.80 -11.91
C ARG A 9 26.06 -19.63 -13.13
N TYR A 10 25.72 -20.89 -12.88
CA TYR A 10 25.21 -21.81 -13.90
C TYR A 10 23.70 -21.64 -14.07
N PHE A 11 23.22 -21.72 -15.31
CA PHE A 11 21.80 -21.65 -15.66
C PHE A 11 21.45 -22.59 -16.82
N SER A 12 20.16 -22.86 -17.03
CA SER A 12 19.66 -23.59 -18.20
C SER A 12 18.81 -22.66 -19.07
N ARG A 13 18.43 -23.09 -20.28
CA ARG A 13 17.49 -22.32 -21.12
C ARG A 13 16.12 -22.12 -20.46
N THR A 14 15.80 -22.97 -19.50
CA THR A 14 14.54 -22.96 -18.77
C THR A 14 14.67 -22.28 -17.40
N ALA A 15 15.85 -21.74 -17.06
CA ALA A 15 16.05 -20.99 -15.82
C ALA A 15 15.09 -19.79 -15.78
N ASP A 16 14.49 -19.56 -14.61
CA ASP A 16 13.48 -18.52 -14.38
C ASP A 16 12.26 -18.57 -15.32
N THR A 17 12.00 -19.73 -15.92
CA THR A 17 10.78 -20.00 -16.69
C THR A 17 9.94 -21.10 -16.04
N PRO A 18 8.63 -21.13 -16.31
CA PRO A 18 7.77 -22.24 -15.90
C PRO A 18 8.10 -23.59 -16.57
N LEU A 19 9.08 -23.64 -17.47
CA LEU A 19 9.50 -24.83 -18.24
C LEU A 19 10.65 -25.62 -17.57
N GLY A 20 11.07 -25.25 -16.35
CA GLY A 20 12.11 -25.97 -15.62
C GLY A 20 11.78 -27.44 -15.30
N GLU A 21 12.81 -28.24 -15.02
CA GLU A 21 12.76 -29.72 -14.94
C GLU A 21 11.67 -30.31 -14.02
N LYS A 22 11.21 -29.59 -12.99
CA LYS A 22 10.13 -30.03 -12.08
C LYS A 22 8.71 -29.88 -12.66
N HIS A 23 8.54 -29.18 -13.79
CA HIS A 23 7.24 -28.85 -14.37
C HIS A 23 6.90 -29.60 -15.67
N LEU A 24 7.77 -30.54 -16.10
CA LEU A 24 7.64 -31.22 -17.40
C LEU A 24 6.64 -32.39 -17.42
N LYS A 25 6.32 -33.01 -16.27
CA LYS A 25 5.34 -34.11 -16.23
C LYS A 25 3.96 -33.60 -16.69
N LYS A 26 3.42 -34.21 -17.75
CA LYS A 26 2.15 -33.84 -18.38
C LYS A 26 2.09 -32.35 -18.77
N LEU A 27 3.22 -31.76 -19.19
CA LEU A 27 3.28 -30.36 -19.58
C LEU A 27 2.33 -30.06 -20.74
N ASP A 28 2.33 -30.88 -21.78
CA ASP A 28 1.46 -30.68 -22.95
C ASP A 28 -0.02 -30.65 -22.55
N LEU A 29 -0.41 -31.58 -21.66
CA LEU A 29 -1.73 -31.58 -21.07
C LEU A 29 -2.00 -30.29 -20.30
N PHE A 30 -1.10 -29.86 -19.40
CA PHE A 30 -1.27 -28.59 -18.68
C PHE A 30 -1.43 -27.40 -19.62
N VAL A 31 -0.56 -27.28 -20.64
CA VAL A 31 -0.60 -26.21 -21.63
C VAL A 31 -1.92 -26.22 -22.41
N SER A 32 -2.43 -27.40 -22.79
CA SER A 32 -3.73 -27.53 -23.45
C SER A 32 -4.91 -27.09 -22.57
N LEU A 33 -4.76 -27.19 -21.25
CA LEU A 33 -5.77 -26.77 -20.28
C LEU A 33 -5.69 -25.27 -19.96
N LEU A 34 -4.58 -24.58 -20.24
CA LEU A 34 -4.38 -23.18 -19.88
C LEU A 34 -5.48 -22.27 -20.43
N SER A 35 -5.95 -22.50 -21.66
CA SER A 35 -7.02 -21.72 -22.29
C SER A 35 -8.43 -22.18 -21.94
N GLN A 36 -8.57 -23.25 -21.15
CA GLN A 36 -9.86 -23.86 -20.81
C GLN A 36 -10.44 -23.22 -19.54
N PRO A 37 -11.74 -22.85 -19.53
CA PRO A 37 -12.40 -22.26 -18.36
C PRO A 37 -12.81 -23.33 -17.34
N ILE A 38 -11.85 -24.12 -16.87
CA ILE A 38 -12.06 -25.17 -15.87
C ILE A 38 -11.36 -24.81 -14.56
N SER A 39 -11.86 -25.33 -13.43
CA SER A 39 -11.25 -25.06 -12.13
C SER A 39 -9.90 -25.75 -11.96
N CYS A 40 -9.05 -25.25 -11.06
CA CYS A 40 -7.82 -25.95 -10.66
C CYS A 40 -8.11 -27.35 -10.08
N THR A 41 -9.29 -27.55 -9.51
CA THR A 41 -9.73 -28.86 -9.00
C THR A 41 -10.01 -29.83 -10.14
N ASP A 42 -10.78 -29.42 -11.14
CA ASP A 42 -11.09 -30.27 -12.31
C ASP A 42 -9.83 -30.61 -13.10
N ALA A 43 -8.96 -29.61 -13.28
CA ALA A 43 -7.67 -29.81 -13.91
C ALA A 43 -6.77 -30.73 -13.08
N GLY A 44 -6.78 -30.60 -11.74
CA GLY A 44 -6.10 -31.52 -10.84
C GLY A 44 -6.56 -32.97 -11.04
N GLY A 45 -7.87 -33.20 -11.17
CA GLY A 45 -8.44 -34.50 -11.52
C GLY A 45 -7.90 -35.04 -12.86
N ARG A 46 -7.94 -34.23 -13.94
CA ARG A 46 -7.43 -34.61 -15.27
C ARG A 46 -5.92 -34.87 -15.28
N MET A 47 -5.17 -34.15 -14.44
CA MET A 47 -3.72 -34.22 -14.36
C MET A 47 -3.21 -35.23 -13.34
N SER A 48 -4.09 -35.79 -12.50
CA SER A 48 -3.71 -36.59 -11.32
C SER A 48 -2.74 -35.80 -10.43
N SER A 49 -3.09 -34.56 -10.11
CA SER A 49 -2.29 -33.62 -9.31
C SER A 49 -3.18 -32.86 -8.33
N LEU A 50 -2.60 -32.36 -7.24
CA LEU A 50 -3.37 -31.57 -6.28
C LEU A 50 -3.78 -30.23 -6.90
N SER A 51 -4.98 -29.74 -6.55
CA SER A 51 -5.50 -28.46 -7.05
C SER A 51 -4.59 -27.27 -6.69
N ASN A 52 -3.93 -27.32 -5.52
CA ASN A 52 -2.94 -26.33 -5.10
C ASN A 52 -1.70 -26.33 -6.01
N ASP A 53 -1.22 -27.50 -6.45
CA ASP A 53 -0.07 -27.60 -7.37
C ASP A 53 -0.43 -27.02 -8.74
N ILE A 54 -1.63 -27.33 -9.23
CA ILE A 54 -2.16 -26.74 -10.47
C ILE A 54 -2.27 -25.22 -10.34
N SER A 55 -2.82 -24.72 -9.23
CA SER A 55 -2.91 -23.27 -8.98
C SER A 55 -1.53 -22.61 -8.95
N GLN A 56 -0.54 -23.25 -8.32
CA GLN A 56 0.83 -22.71 -8.24
C GLN A 56 1.50 -22.68 -9.63
N ARG A 57 1.26 -23.70 -10.46
CA ARG A 57 1.70 -23.69 -11.86
C ARG A 57 1.04 -22.57 -12.63
N VAL A 58 -0.28 -22.39 -12.50
CA VAL A 58 -1.02 -21.28 -13.15
C VAL A 58 -0.43 -19.92 -12.74
N VAL A 59 -0.16 -19.69 -11.45
CA VAL A 59 0.49 -18.46 -10.94
C VAL A 59 1.84 -18.22 -11.61
N THR A 60 2.69 -19.26 -11.67
CA THR A 60 4.02 -19.19 -12.27
C THR A 60 3.94 -18.83 -13.76
N TRP A 61 3.02 -19.46 -14.49
CA TRP A 61 2.78 -19.19 -15.91
C TRP A 61 2.22 -17.79 -16.17
N ARG A 62 1.26 -17.32 -15.37
CA ARG A 62 0.74 -15.94 -15.47
C ARG A 62 1.85 -14.91 -15.22
N ALA A 63 2.65 -15.09 -14.17
CA ALA A 63 3.78 -14.21 -13.86
C ALA A 63 4.80 -14.15 -15.01
N TRP A 64 5.14 -15.31 -15.59
CA TRP A 64 6.05 -15.38 -16.72
C TRP A 64 5.49 -14.73 -17.99
N LEU A 65 4.21 -14.93 -18.30
CA LEU A 65 3.57 -14.28 -19.45
C LEU A 65 3.51 -12.76 -19.31
N LEU A 66 3.32 -12.23 -18.10
CA LEU A 66 3.38 -10.79 -17.83
C LEU A 66 4.80 -10.22 -18.01
N GLN A 67 5.84 -10.98 -17.69
CA GLN A 67 7.22 -10.60 -17.97
C GLN A 67 7.49 -10.54 -19.49
N LEU A 68 6.96 -11.49 -20.26
CA LEU A 68 7.12 -11.53 -21.71
C LEU A 68 6.29 -10.46 -22.44
N ALA A 69 5.08 -10.19 -21.95
CA ALA A 69 4.16 -9.22 -22.53
C ALA A 69 3.45 -8.43 -21.43
N PRO A 70 4.01 -7.28 -20.99
CA PRO A 70 3.48 -6.47 -19.90
C PRO A 70 2.05 -5.96 -20.11
N SER A 71 1.56 -5.88 -21.36
CA SER A 71 0.17 -5.52 -21.69
C SER A 71 -0.87 -6.56 -21.25
N GLY A 72 -0.42 -7.73 -20.77
CA GLY A 72 -1.28 -8.82 -20.32
C GLY A 72 -2.06 -9.51 -21.44
N LYS A 73 -1.76 -9.23 -22.73
CA LYS A 73 -2.49 -9.82 -23.88
C LYS A 73 -2.53 -11.35 -23.85
N TRP A 74 -1.42 -11.98 -23.43
CA TRP A 74 -1.32 -13.44 -23.35
C TRP A 74 -1.80 -13.99 -22.00
N GLU A 75 -1.54 -13.26 -20.91
CA GLU A 75 -2.01 -13.63 -19.58
C GLU A 75 -3.55 -13.72 -19.54
N ARG A 76 -4.25 -12.79 -20.20
CA ARG A 76 -5.72 -12.79 -20.32
C ARG A 76 -6.29 -14.01 -21.05
N ARG A 77 -5.47 -14.72 -21.84
CA ARG A 77 -5.88 -15.96 -22.52
C ARG A 77 -5.79 -17.19 -21.62
N LEU A 78 -5.13 -17.11 -20.46
CA LEU A 78 -5.21 -18.15 -19.44
C LEU A 78 -6.58 -18.10 -18.76
N ARG A 79 -7.39 -19.14 -18.98
CA ARG A 79 -8.72 -19.34 -18.38
C ARG A 79 -8.72 -20.44 -17.31
N LEU A 80 -7.65 -21.24 -17.24
CA LEU A 80 -7.47 -22.27 -16.22
C LEU A 80 -7.48 -21.67 -14.81
N GLY A 81 -8.24 -22.30 -13.91
CA GLY A 81 -8.47 -21.84 -12.55
C GLY A 81 -9.70 -20.95 -12.40
N GLY A 82 -10.27 -20.46 -13.51
CA GLY A 82 -11.44 -19.59 -13.51
C GLY A 82 -12.76 -20.29 -13.22
N ARG A 83 -13.82 -19.54 -12.89
CA ARG A 83 -15.21 -20.04 -12.92
C ARG A 83 -15.73 -20.10 -14.38
N PRO A 84 -16.70 -20.98 -14.71
CA PRO A 84 -17.40 -20.95 -16.00
C PRO A 84 -18.05 -19.59 -16.33
N THR A 85 -18.41 -18.80 -15.32
CA THR A 85 -18.91 -17.42 -15.45
C THR A 85 -17.85 -16.40 -15.87
N GLU A 86 -16.57 -16.77 -16.00
CA GLU A 86 -15.48 -15.92 -16.51
C GLU A 86 -15.40 -15.89 -18.05
N LEU A 87 -16.55 -15.82 -18.73
CA LEU A 87 -16.58 -15.54 -20.18
C LEU A 87 -16.11 -14.12 -20.48
N GLU A 88 -16.30 -13.20 -19.53
CA GLU A 88 -15.61 -11.91 -19.47
C GLU A 88 -15.24 -11.62 -18.00
N PRO A 89 -13.95 -11.45 -17.66
CA PRO A 89 -13.60 -11.05 -16.30
C PRO A 89 -14.19 -9.67 -16.06
N ALA A 90 -15.16 -9.58 -15.13
CA ALA A 90 -15.62 -8.30 -14.63
C ALA A 90 -14.39 -7.47 -14.19
N PRO A 91 -14.36 -6.16 -14.47
CA PRO A 91 -13.31 -5.29 -13.96
C PRO A 91 -13.14 -5.50 -12.45
N LEU A 92 -11.90 -5.38 -11.96
CA LEU A 92 -11.61 -5.45 -10.54
C LEU A 92 -12.35 -4.32 -9.81
N THR A 93 -13.57 -4.57 -9.34
CA THR A 93 -14.33 -3.63 -8.54
C THR A 93 -13.98 -3.86 -7.07
N PHE A 94 -13.32 -2.89 -6.46
CA PHE A 94 -13.11 -2.87 -5.01
C PHE A 94 -14.15 -1.95 -4.38
N ASP A 95 -14.65 -2.30 -3.19
CA ASP A 95 -15.60 -1.47 -2.42
C ASP A 95 -15.07 -0.05 -2.12
N GLU A 96 -13.75 0.10 -2.20
CA GLU A 96 -13.01 1.35 -2.02
C GLU A 96 -13.12 2.30 -3.22
N ILE A 97 -13.57 1.82 -4.39
CA ILE A 97 -13.72 2.67 -5.59
C ILE A 97 -14.72 3.78 -5.28
N GLY A 98 -14.33 5.00 -5.63
CA GLY A 98 -15.11 6.18 -5.34
C GLY A 98 -14.87 6.78 -3.96
N ALA A 99 -14.07 6.13 -3.09
CA ALA A 99 -13.61 6.76 -1.85
C ALA A 99 -12.87 8.07 -2.17
N ARG A 100 -13.18 9.12 -1.41
CA ARG A 100 -12.67 10.47 -1.61
C ARG A 100 -11.97 10.95 -0.36
N GLU A 101 -11.01 11.84 -0.55
CA GLU A 101 -10.38 12.57 0.53
C GLU A 101 -11.42 13.27 1.42
N ASP A 102 -11.29 13.16 2.73
CA ASP A 102 -12.01 13.98 3.70
C ASP A 102 -11.28 15.32 3.86
N LEU A 103 -11.76 16.34 3.13
CA LEU A 103 -11.18 17.68 3.16
C LEU A 103 -11.24 18.33 4.54
N ALA A 104 -12.21 17.97 5.39
CA ALA A 104 -12.29 18.50 6.75
C ALA A 104 -11.18 17.92 7.63
N LEU A 105 -10.94 16.61 7.53
CA LEU A 105 -9.80 15.95 8.18
C LEU A 105 -8.47 16.56 7.68
N THR A 106 -8.30 16.65 6.35
CA THR A 106 -7.08 17.21 5.75
C THR A 106 -6.84 18.63 6.23
N ALA A 107 -7.84 19.51 6.17
CA ALA A 107 -7.71 20.91 6.57
C ALA A 107 -7.41 21.05 8.07
N ARG A 108 -8.08 20.26 8.93
CA ARG A 108 -7.83 20.25 10.37
C ARG A 108 -6.40 19.84 10.68
N LEU A 109 -5.97 18.66 10.22
CA LEU A 109 -4.63 18.14 10.50
C LEU A 109 -3.54 19.02 9.91
N THR A 110 -3.72 19.52 8.68
CA THR A 110 -2.74 20.41 8.03
C THR A 110 -2.56 21.70 8.81
N ARG A 111 -3.65 22.36 9.24
CA ARG A 111 -3.55 23.60 10.03
C ARG A 111 -2.82 23.39 11.35
N GLU A 112 -3.19 22.36 12.12
CA GLU A 112 -2.56 22.12 13.42
C GLU A 112 -1.09 21.66 13.25
N PHE A 113 -0.80 20.86 12.21
CA PHE A 113 0.57 20.49 11.86
C PHE A 113 1.40 21.72 11.48
N ASP A 114 0.86 22.63 10.70
CA ASP A 114 1.55 23.85 10.29
C ASP A 114 1.83 24.78 11.46
N GLU A 115 0.90 24.91 12.40
CA GLU A 115 1.11 25.70 13.62
C GLU A 115 2.25 25.11 14.46
N LEU A 116 2.29 23.79 14.66
CA LEU A 116 3.39 23.12 15.37
C LEU A 116 4.75 23.32 14.70
N ASN A 117 4.77 23.46 13.39
CA ASN A 117 5.96 23.60 12.56
C ASN A 117 6.26 25.05 12.14
N SER A 118 5.49 26.01 12.67
CA SER A 118 5.64 27.42 12.34
C SER A 118 6.97 28.00 12.82
N LEU A 119 7.60 28.80 11.96
CA LEU A 119 8.81 29.57 12.27
C LEU A 119 8.49 30.91 12.96
N SER A 120 7.22 31.19 13.27
CA SER A 120 6.83 32.39 13.99
C SER A 120 7.52 32.50 15.35
N HIS A 121 7.97 33.71 15.68
CA HIS A 121 8.56 34.02 16.99
C HIS A 121 7.50 34.30 18.07
N ARG A 122 6.20 34.29 17.74
CA ARG A 122 5.13 34.50 18.70
C ARG A 122 5.03 33.33 19.68
N PRO A 123 5.26 33.53 20.99
CA PRO A 123 5.32 32.41 21.94
C PRO A 123 3.93 31.77 22.16
N PRO A 124 3.82 30.43 22.13
CA PRO A 124 2.61 29.71 22.52
C PRO A 124 2.54 29.55 24.05
N ARG A 125 1.40 29.08 24.58
CA ARG A 125 1.27 28.70 26.01
C ARG A 125 2.32 27.65 26.38
N CYS A 126 2.76 27.67 27.64
CA CYS A 126 3.69 26.66 28.14
C CYS A 126 3.02 25.27 28.15
N PRO A 127 3.63 24.23 27.54
CA PRO A 127 3.05 22.89 27.52
C PRO A 127 3.09 22.19 28.90
N ASP A 128 3.94 22.63 29.83
CA ASP A 128 4.06 21.99 31.15
C ASP A 128 3.08 22.57 32.18
N CYS A 129 2.92 23.89 32.20
CA CYS A 129 2.11 24.57 33.23
C CYS A 129 0.93 25.37 32.66
N GLY A 130 0.71 25.39 31.35
CA GLY A 130 -0.38 26.12 30.69
C GLY A 130 -0.26 27.65 30.70
N SER A 131 0.74 28.21 31.39
CA SER A 131 0.92 29.65 31.54
C SER A 131 1.18 30.37 30.21
N HIS A 132 0.64 31.58 30.10
CA HIS A 132 0.90 32.51 28.99
C HIS A 132 2.22 33.28 29.15
N GLN A 133 2.84 33.24 30.32
CA GLN A 133 4.10 33.94 30.59
C GLN A 133 5.26 33.21 29.92
N THR A 134 5.32 33.36 28.60
CA THR A 134 6.26 32.69 27.71
C THR A 134 6.87 33.73 26.78
N ARG A 135 8.14 33.55 26.46
CA ARG A 135 8.88 34.44 25.55
C ARG A 135 9.63 33.63 24.52
N PHE A 136 9.87 34.26 23.37
CA PHE A 136 10.90 33.81 22.45
C PHE A 136 12.26 33.88 23.15
N GLU A 137 13.05 32.82 23.04
CA GLU A 137 14.40 32.76 23.62
C GLU A 137 15.45 32.79 22.50
N GLU A 138 15.35 31.90 21.52
CA GLU A 138 16.31 31.79 20.43
C GLU A 138 15.72 31.05 19.23
N CYS A 139 16.30 31.26 18.05
CA CYS A 139 16.09 30.45 16.85
C CYS A 139 17.45 30.11 16.25
N PRO A 140 18.02 28.94 16.58
CA PRO A 140 19.29 28.51 15.99
C PRO A 140 19.17 28.41 14.46
N ASN A 141 20.24 28.71 13.73
CA ASN A 141 20.23 28.69 12.27
C ASN A 141 19.66 27.38 11.71
N GLY A 142 18.56 27.49 10.95
CA GLY A 142 17.88 26.34 10.34
C GLY A 142 17.11 25.43 11.31
N ALA A 143 16.84 25.87 12.54
CA ALA A 143 16.07 25.14 13.55
C ALA A 143 14.70 25.80 13.85
N PHE A 144 13.86 25.11 14.61
CA PHE A 144 12.57 25.66 15.06
C PHE A 144 12.76 26.64 16.23
N PRO A 145 11.93 27.70 16.31
CA PRO A 145 11.94 28.62 17.44
C PRO A 145 11.84 27.91 18.80
N ARG A 146 12.68 28.35 19.74
CA ARG A 146 12.65 27.93 21.14
C ARG A 146 12.08 29.04 22.00
N PHE A 147 11.31 28.62 22.99
CA PHE A 147 10.62 29.48 23.93
C PHE A 147 11.02 29.14 25.36
N LYS A 148 10.90 30.10 26.27
CA LYS A 148 11.09 29.89 27.71
C LYS A 148 9.87 30.38 28.47
N CYS A 149 9.40 29.56 29.40
CA CYS A 149 8.35 29.97 30.33
C CYS A 149 8.97 30.72 31.51
N ALA A 150 8.45 31.92 31.82
CA ALA A 150 8.88 32.69 32.98
C ALA A 150 8.31 32.11 34.30
N ASN A 151 7.18 31.41 34.24
CA ASN A 151 6.54 30.81 35.42
C ASN A 151 7.28 29.55 35.92
N CYS A 152 7.48 28.55 35.06
CA CYS A 152 8.15 27.30 35.45
C CYS A 152 9.61 27.20 35.00
N GLY A 153 10.13 28.19 34.28
CA GLY A 153 11.52 28.22 33.81
C GLY A 153 11.83 27.33 32.60
N THR A 154 10.94 26.41 32.22
CA THR A 154 11.24 25.41 31.18
C THR A 154 11.45 26.01 29.79
N LYS A 155 12.44 25.49 29.07
CA LYS A 155 12.68 25.76 27.65
C LYS A 155 11.97 24.71 26.77
N PHE A 156 11.34 25.14 25.68
CA PHE A 156 10.56 24.24 24.84
C PHE A 156 10.43 24.74 23.39
N THR A 157 10.01 23.86 22.50
CA THR A 157 9.52 24.19 21.14
C THR A 157 8.02 23.92 21.08
N ARG A 158 7.33 24.43 20.05
CA ARG A 158 5.89 24.11 19.81
C ARG A 158 5.61 22.62 19.75
N ARG A 159 6.58 21.84 19.26
CA ARG A 159 6.46 20.38 19.11
C ARG A 159 6.65 19.61 20.41
N ARG A 160 7.04 20.27 21.50
CA ARG A 160 7.30 19.57 22.75
C ARG A 160 6.04 18.85 23.21
N GLY A 161 6.23 17.59 23.62
CA GLY A 161 5.12 16.76 24.04
C GLY A 161 4.16 16.42 22.90
N THR A 162 4.56 16.55 21.63
CA THR A 162 3.79 16.08 20.45
C THR A 162 4.51 14.90 19.79
N PRO A 163 3.81 14.08 18.98
CA PRO A 163 4.45 13.00 18.22
C PRO A 163 5.54 13.52 17.28
N PHE A 164 5.50 14.81 16.92
CA PHE A 164 6.38 15.43 15.94
C PHE A 164 7.71 15.99 16.51
N VAL A 165 7.99 15.82 17.81
CA VAL A 165 9.17 16.42 18.47
C VAL A 165 10.50 16.19 17.72
N ASN A 166 10.68 14.99 17.16
CA ASN A 166 11.91 14.59 16.46
C ASN A 166 11.80 14.64 14.92
N THR A 167 10.79 15.34 14.39
CA THR A 167 10.57 15.45 12.93
C THR A 167 11.63 16.33 12.29
N LYS A 168 12.26 15.85 11.21
CA LYS A 168 13.26 16.64 10.47
C LYS A 168 12.57 17.72 9.64
N MET A 169 13.21 18.88 9.48
CA MET A 169 12.64 19.97 8.70
C MET A 169 12.40 19.58 7.23
N GLY A 170 13.35 18.87 6.62
CA GLY A 170 13.24 18.39 5.23
C GLY A 170 12.15 17.32 4.98
N SER A 171 11.50 16.78 6.02
CA SER A 171 10.36 15.87 5.85
C SER A 171 9.00 16.58 5.89
N LEU A 172 8.95 17.86 6.27
CA LEU A 172 7.68 18.56 6.50
C LEU A 172 6.78 18.64 5.26
N GLU A 173 7.36 18.93 4.10
CA GLU A 173 6.61 19.04 2.85
C GLU A 173 6.02 17.69 2.43
N ARG A 174 6.80 16.61 2.56
CA ARG A 174 6.30 15.23 2.31
C ARG A 174 5.25 14.82 3.32
N MET A 175 5.38 15.22 4.59
CA MET A 175 4.35 14.96 5.59
C MET A 175 3.05 15.72 5.27
N ARG A 176 3.14 16.95 4.75
CA ARG A 176 1.96 17.68 4.25
C ARG A 176 1.29 16.94 3.10
N LEU A 177 2.07 16.48 2.11
CA LEU A 177 1.57 15.64 1.00
C LEU A 177 1.01 14.29 1.49
N PHE A 178 1.46 13.78 2.63
CA PHE A 178 0.94 12.57 3.21
C PHE A 178 -0.45 12.77 3.84
N ILE A 179 -0.73 13.93 4.44
CA ILE A 179 -2.01 14.21 5.15
C ILE A 179 -3.23 13.99 4.25
N GLN A 180 -3.21 14.45 3.00
CA GLN A 180 -4.32 14.28 2.03
C GLN A 180 -4.69 12.80 1.76
N HIS A 181 -3.76 11.87 2.01
CA HIS A 181 -3.98 10.44 1.78
C HIS A 181 -4.56 9.71 3.01
N LEU A 182 -4.58 10.32 4.19
CA LEU A 182 -4.96 9.66 5.45
C LEU A 182 -6.39 9.12 5.45
N SER A 183 -7.32 9.82 4.80
CA SER A 183 -8.72 9.43 4.72
C SER A 183 -9.03 8.40 3.62
N LEU A 184 -8.06 8.12 2.74
CA LEU A 184 -8.24 7.16 1.68
C LEU A 184 -7.90 5.75 2.18
N PRO A 185 -8.72 4.73 1.87
CA PRO A 185 -8.45 3.33 2.22
C PRO A 185 -7.35 2.73 1.34
N LEU A 186 -6.13 3.25 1.46
CA LEU A 186 -4.96 2.80 0.71
C LEU A 186 -4.01 2.03 1.63
N SER A 187 -3.28 1.06 1.07
CA SER A 187 -2.21 0.40 1.81
C SER A 187 -1.02 1.36 2.03
N VAL A 188 -0.28 1.14 3.12
CA VAL A 188 0.98 1.85 3.43
C VAL A 188 1.97 1.76 2.28
N MET A 189 2.03 0.60 1.63
CA MET A 189 2.88 0.39 0.46
C MET A 189 2.55 1.37 -0.66
N HIS A 190 1.27 1.51 -0.95
CA HIS A 190 0.82 2.33 -2.04
C HIS A 190 1.13 3.82 -1.79
N VAL A 191 0.81 4.32 -0.59
CA VAL A 191 1.04 5.73 -0.24
C VAL A 191 2.54 6.07 -0.20
N ALA A 192 3.40 5.13 0.17
CA ALA A 192 4.85 5.36 0.12
C ALA A 192 5.37 5.62 -1.30
N ASN A 193 4.81 4.92 -2.30
CA ASN A 193 5.14 5.17 -3.70
C ASN A 193 4.63 6.56 -4.14
N LEU A 194 3.41 6.93 -3.74
CA LEU A 194 2.82 8.25 -4.08
C LEU A 194 3.59 9.41 -3.47
N VAL A 195 4.02 9.28 -2.21
CA VAL A 195 4.74 10.34 -1.47
C VAL A 195 6.26 10.30 -1.73
N GLY A 196 6.78 9.23 -2.35
CA GLY A 196 8.20 9.08 -2.65
C GLY A 196 9.07 8.89 -1.40
N THR A 197 8.65 8.00 -0.49
CA THR A 197 9.39 7.66 0.74
C THR A 197 9.27 6.16 1.05
N SER A 198 9.88 5.68 2.12
CA SER A 198 9.83 4.25 2.48
C SER A 198 8.54 3.87 3.22
N HIS A 199 8.15 2.60 3.11
CA HIS A 199 6.99 2.04 3.82
C HIS A 199 7.07 2.23 5.34
N GLY A 200 8.25 2.01 5.92
CA GLY A 200 8.47 2.22 7.35
C GLY A 200 8.28 3.67 7.79
N MET A 201 8.61 4.64 6.93
CA MET A 201 8.34 6.06 7.21
C MET A 201 6.87 6.40 7.11
N ILE A 202 6.15 5.88 6.10
CA ILE A 202 4.69 6.06 6.02
C ILE A 202 3.98 5.44 7.23
N GLN A 203 4.37 4.23 7.64
CA GLN A 203 3.79 3.61 8.84
C GLN A 203 4.05 4.44 10.09
N LYS A 204 5.27 4.98 10.23
CA LYS A 204 5.61 5.88 11.33
C LYS A 204 4.74 7.13 11.31
N TRP A 205 4.59 7.78 10.16
CA TRP A 205 3.76 8.98 10.01
C TRP A 205 2.29 8.69 10.27
N HIS A 206 1.76 7.56 9.78
CA HIS A 206 0.41 7.10 10.10
C HIS A 206 0.18 7.07 11.62
N ASN A 207 1.07 6.40 12.37
CA ASN A 207 0.93 6.30 13.83
C ASN A 207 1.03 7.68 14.50
N MET A 208 1.97 8.52 14.06
CA MET A 208 2.12 9.89 14.58
C MET A 208 0.87 10.74 14.35
N PHE A 209 0.26 10.66 13.17
CA PHE A 209 -0.94 11.44 12.83
C PHE A 209 -2.21 10.88 13.50
N ALA A 210 -2.31 9.56 13.69
CA ALA A 210 -3.37 8.96 14.49
C ALA A 210 -3.31 9.44 15.95
N GLU A 211 -2.14 9.34 16.58
CA GLU A 211 -1.91 9.83 17.94
C GLU A 211 -2.14 11.35 18.05
N PHE A 212 -1.74 12.11 17.02
CA PHE A 212 -2.00 13.55 16.98
C PHE A 212 -3.49 13.86 16.87
N ALA A 213 -4.23 13.10 16.05
CA ALA A 213 -5.67 13.26 15.91
C ALA A 213 -6.40 12.97 17.24
N ASP A 214 -6.02 11.91 17.95
CA ASP A 214 -6.58 11.57 19.27
C ASP A 214 -6.33 12.66 20.31
N ARG A 215 -5.16 13.32 20.26
CA ARG A 215 -4.85 14.44 21.17
C ARG A 215 -5.65 15.70 20.84
N LEU A 216 -5.95 15.93 19.57
CA LEU A 216 -6.78 17.06 19.14
C LEU A 216 -8.25 16.84 19.46
N GLU A 217 -8.72 15.59 19.37
CA GLU A 217 -10.10 15.19 19.66
C GLU A 217 -10.10 13.86 20.46
N PRO A 218 -10.06 13.92 21.81
CA PRO A 218 -9.97 12.74 22.67
C PRO A 218 -11.14 11.75 22.56
N SER A 219 -12.25 12.14 21.93
CA SER A 219 -13.36 11.26 21.57
C SER A 219 -13.01 10.24 20.49
N GLY A 220 -11.89 10.43 19.77
CA GLY A 220 -11.49 9.61 18.62
C GLY A 220 -12.25 9.93 17.33
N SER A 221 -13.06 10.99 17.30
CA SER A 221 -13.85 11.39 16.12
C SER A 221 -12.98 11.75 14.91
N LEU A 222 -11.77 12.28 15.17
CA LEU A 222 -10.84 12.66 14.11
C LEU A 222 -10.01 11.47 13.62
N SER A 223 -9.49 10.64 14.54
CA SER A 223 -8.69 9.45 14.19
C SER A 223 -9.54 8.38 13.49
N ALA A 224 -10.82 8.24 13.83
CA ALA A 224 -11.74 7.33 13.14
C ALA A 224 -11.95 7.64 11.65
N ARG A 225 -11.61 8.86 11.20
CA ARG A 225 -11.66 9.26 9.78
C ARG A 225 -10.40 8.86 9.01
N ILE A 226 -9.34 8.45 9.70
CA ILE A 226 -8.13 7.91 9.08
C ILE A 226 -8.42 6.48 8.64
N ARG A 227 -8.31 6.23 7.34
CA ARG A 227 -8.60 4.92 6.71
C ARG A 227 -7.37 4.31 6.03
N LEU A 228 -6.27 5.06 5.94
CA LEU A 228 -5.00 4.55 5.44
C LEU A 228 -4.53 3.35 6.26
N GLY A 229 -3.86 2.42 5.60
CA GLY A 229 -3.36 1.20 6.24
C GLY A 229 -4.21 -0.03 6.00
N VAL A 230 -5.08 -0.01 4.98
CA VAL A 230 -5.83 -1.21 4.59
C VAL A 230 -4.87 -2.29 4.09
N GLU A 231 -4.92 -3.45 4.73
CA GLU A 231 -4.21 -4.66 4.34
C GLU A 231 -5.19 -5.74 3.90
N LEU A 232 -4.72 -6.65 3.04
CA LEU A 232 -5.47 -7.85 2.71
C LEU A 232 -5.48 -8.77 3.91
N THR A 233 -6.67 -9.16 4.34
CA THR A 233 -6.85 -10.14 5.41
C THR A 233 -7.29 -11.48 4.82
N ALA A 234 -7.29 -12.53 5.64
CA ALA A 234 -7.89 -13.81 5.25
C ALA A 234 -9.40 -13.66 4.90
N ALA A 235 -10.06 -12.59 5.34
CA ALA A 235 -11.46 -12.32 5.00
C ALA A 235 -11.64 -11.64 3.64
N THR A 236 -10.58 -11.12 3.00
CA THR A 236 -10.74 -10.42 1.73
C THR A 236 -11.06 -11.41 0.60
N PRO A 237 -12.20 -11.25 -0.12
CA PRO A 237 -12.52 -12.10 -1.25
C PRO A 237 -11.57 -11.86 -2.41
N CYS A 238 -11.22 -12.92 -3.14
CA CYS A 238 -10.51 -12.77 -4.41
C CYS A 238 -11.37 -11.91 -5.36
N PRO A 239 -10.82 -10.82 -5.92
CA PRO A 239 -11.62 -9.90 -6.73
C PRO A 239 -11.99 -10.48 -8.11
N PHE A 240 -11.46 -11.66 -8.47
CA PHE A 240 -11.82 -12.34 -9.71
C PHE A 240 -12.80 -13.50 -9.51
N CYS A 241 -12.63 -14.30 -8.46
CA CYS A 241 -13.44 -15.51 -8.26
C CYS A 241 -14.28 -15.49 -6.96
N GLY A 242 -14.22 -14.40 -6.19
CA GLY A 242 -14.98 -14.18 -4.96
C GLY A 242 -14.57 -15.03 -3.76
N ARG A 243 -13.58 -15.93 -3.89
CA ARG A 243 -13.18 -16.83 -2.79
C ARG A 243 -12.47 -16.08 -1.67
N ILE A 244 -13.05 -16.14 -0.49
CA ILE A 244 -12.47 -15.65 0.77
C ILE A 244 -11.34 -16.60 1.22
N GLY A 245 -10.33 -16.10 1.93
CA GLY A 245 -9.24 -16.91 2.50
C GLY A 245 -8.24 -17.43 1.48
N SER A 246 -8.34 -17.01 0.23
CA SER A 246 -7.53 -17.55 -0.87
C SER A 246 -6.35 -16.66 -1.27
N ALA A 247 -6.27 -15.43 -0.76
CA ALA A 247 -5.18 -14.51 -1.09
C ALA A 247 -3.86 -14.97 -0.45
N ARG A 248 -2.82 -15.14 -1.26
CA ARG A 248 -1.45 -15.46 -0.83
C ARG A 248 -0.49 -14.43 -1.40
N GLN A 249 0.43 -13.94 -0.58
CA GLN A 249 1.47 -13.02 -1.04
C GLN A 249 2.44 -13.76 -1.98
N VAL A 250 2.83 -13.13 -3.08
CA VAL A 250 3.80 -13.68 -4.05
C VAL A 250 4.95 -12.71 -4.19
N ASP A 251 6.13 -13.11 -3.68
CA ASP A 251 7.47 -12.49 -3.78
C ASP A 251 7.51 -11.07 -4.40
N GLY A 252 7.07 -10.06 -3.65
CA GLY A 252 7.12 -8.64 -4.05
C GLY A 252 6.28 -8.24 -5.27
N ARG A 253 5.64 -9.19 -5.95
CA ARG A 253 4.85 -9.00 -7.19
C ARG A 253 3.35 -8.78 -6.93
N GLY A 254 2.91 -8.90 -5.68
CA GLY A 254 1.52 -8.70 -5.27
C GLY A 254 0.93 -9.94 -4.62
N TRP A 255 -0.32 -10.24 -4.95
CA TRP A 255 -1.10 -11.31 -4.34
C TRP A 255 -1.60 -12.28 -5.41
N ALA A 256 -1.70 -13.56 -5.06
CA ALA A 256 -2.31 -14.59 -5.88
C ALA A 256 -3.51 -15.21 -5.15
N CYS A 257 -4.55 -15.58 -5.89
CA CYS A 257 -5.61 -16.42 -5.36
C CYS A 257 -5.19 -17.89 -5.45
N ALA A 258 -5.07 -18.60 -4.32
CA ALA A 258 -4.85 -20.04 -4.26
C ALA A 258 -5.98 -20.87 -4.92
N GLY A 259 -7.13 -20.23 -5.13
CA GLY A 259 -8.28 -20.85 -5.75
C GLY A 259 -8.28 -20.84 -7.28
N CYS A 260 -8.00 -19.67 -7.87
CA CYS A 260 -8.04 -19.47 -9.33
C CYS A 260 -6.67 -19.18 -9.96
N GLY A 261 -5.62 -19.05 -9.15
CA GLY A 261 -4.27 -18.74 -9.59
C GLY A 261 -4.06 -17.32 -10.15
N ARG A 262 -5.09 -16.47 -10.18
CA ARG A 262 -4.97 -15.10 -10.71
C ARG A 262 -4.17 -14.21 -9.78
N LEU A 263 -3.36 -13.34 -10.38
CA LEU A 263 -2.56 -12.32 -9.71
C LEU A 263 -3.34 -11.01 -9.60
N PHE A 264 -3.26 -10.34 -8.46
CA PHE A 264 -3.83 -9.01 -8.23
C PHE A 264 -2.97 -8.16 -7.31
N THR A 265 -3.21 -6.85 -7.35
CA THR A 265 -2.52 -5.86 -6.54
C THR A 265 -3.52 -5.00 -5.75
N MET A 266 -3.07 -4.49 -4.60
CA MET A 266 -3.81 -3.49 -3.81
C MET A 266 -3.50 -2.05 -4.24
N ARG A 267 -2.76 -1.88 -5.34
CA ARG A 267 -2.60 -0.55 -5.94
C ARG A 267 -3.94 -0.08 -6.49
N ARG A 268 -4.22 1.18 -6.25
CA ARG A 268 -5.41 1.88 -6.73
C ARG A 268 -4.95 3.01 -7.61
N GLU A 269 -5.76 3.37 -8.59
CA GLU A 269 -5.54 4.64 -9.25
C GLU A 269 -6.14 5.74 -8.38
N VAL A 270 -5.34 6.76 -8.08
CA VAL A 270 -5.76 7.93 -7.30
C VAL A 270 -5.64 9.13 -8.22
N ALA A 271 -6.78 9.74 -8.55
CA ALA A 271 -6.84 10.92 -9.38
C ALA A 271 -7.23 12.13 -8.53
N ASP A 272 -6.64 13.28 -8.84
CA ASP A 272 -7.18 14.56 -8.39
C ASP A 272 -8.39 14.91 -9.25
N ARG A 273 -9.54 15.12 -8.61
CA ARG A 273 -10.74 15.66 -9.26
C ARG A 273 -11.17 16.93 -8.55
N ASN A 274 -10.85 18.07 -9.15
CA ASN A 274 -11.17 19.42 -8.65
C ASN A 274 -10.56 19.72 -7.28
N GLY A 275 -9.28 19.39 -7.08
CA GLY A 275 -8.54 19.63 -5.83
C GLY A 275 -8.89 18.66 -4.72
N ARG A 276 -9.40 17.48 -5.06
CA ARG A 276 -9.80 16.44 -4.10
C ARG A 276 -9.38 15.08 -4.63
N LEU A 277 -8.61 14.34 -3.84
CA LEU A 277 -8.19 13.00 -4.23
C LEU A 277 -9.37 12.02 -4.22
N GLN A 278 -9.43 11.17 -5.24
CA GLN A 278 -10.44 10.12 -5.38
C GLN A 278 -9.81 8.83 -5.90
N ILE A 279 -10.20 7.71 -5.31
CA ILE A 279 -9.90 6.38 -5.86
C ILE A 279 -10.80 6.15 -7.07
N VAL A 280 -10.20 5.95 -8.24
CA VAL A 280 -10.90 5.68 -9.50
C VAL A 280 -10.73 4.23 -9.91
N ALA A 281 -11.67 3.73 -10.71
CA ALA A 281 -11.52 2.43 -11.35
C ALA A 281 -10.38 2.53 -12.38
N TYR A 282 -9.59 1.47 -12.52
CA TYR A 282 -8.62 1.39 -13.61
C TYR A 282 -9.35 1.50 -14.94
N GLU A 283 -9.01 2.49 -15.75
CA GLU A 283 -9.40 2.50 -17.16
C GLU A 283 -8.61 1.38 -17.87
N ALA A 284 -9.35 0.47 -18.51
CA ALA A 284 -8.83 -0.77 -19.10
C ALA A 284 -8.21 -0.57 -20.48
#